data_AF-U5BYB3-F1
#
_entry.id   AF-U5BYB3-F1
#
_cell.length_a   1.000
_cell.length_b   1.000
_cell.length_c   1.000
_cell.angle_alpha   90.00
_cell.angle_beta   90.00
_cell.angle_gamma   90.00
#
_symmetry.space_group_name_H-M   'P 1'
#
loop_
_entity.id
_entity.type
_entity.pdbx_description
1 polymer ?
#
loop_
_entity_poly.entity_id
_entity_poly.type
_entity_poly.pdbx_seq_one_letter_code
_entity_poly.pdbx_strand_id
1 'polypeptide(L)'
;MKKAFSILMLLTLLLPSFFRVGIFVHFKANQDFIAEVLCINKDEPLSECNGKCYLGKQLQKVDQNEGETNDFQPNPKTEEVRFTLFTSTQPKLTFWLLKMEKPQNPFLQNPTYNFLHYGGIFKPPQFLVV
;
A
#
# COMPACT_ATOMS: atom_id res chain seq x y z
N MET A 1 29.32 -7.07 12.90
CA MET A 1 28.86 -7.90 11.77
C MET A 1 27.38 -8.29 11.84
N LYS A 2 26.85 -8.81 12.97
CA LYS A 2 25.41 -9.18 13.09
C LYS A 2 24.42 -8.07 12.73
N LYS A 3 24.69 -6.82 13.13
CA LYS A 3 23.84 -5.65 12.78
C LYS A 3 23.87 -5.31 11.29
N ALA A 4 25.04 -5.40 10.64
CA ALA A 4 25.17 -5.16 9.21
C ALA A 4 24.40 -6.22 8.40
N PHE A 5 24.47 -7.49 8.82
CA PHE A 5 23.69 -8.58 8.22
C PHE A 5 22.18 -8.36 8.37
N SER A 6 21.72 -7.92 9.55
CA SER A 6 20.31 -7.59 9.78
C SER A 6 19.83 -6.41 8.93
N ILE A 7 20.65 -5.35 8.79
CA ILE A 7 20.33 -4.20 7.93
C ILE A 7 20.28 -4.62 6.46
N LEU A 8 21.24 -5.45 6.01
CA LEU A 8 21.29 -5.98 4.65
C LEU A 8 20.01 -6.77 4.32
N MET A 9 19.59 -7.68 5.21
CA MET A 9 18.35 -8.45 5.02
C MET A 9 17.12 -7.56 4.91
N LEU A 10 17.03 -6.53 5.76
CA LEU A 10 15.92 -5.60 5.72
C LEU A 10 15.90 -4.81 4.41
N LEU A 11 17.06 -4.36 3.94
CA LEU A 11 17.20 -3.64 2.67
C LEU A 11 16.73 -4.51 1.51
N THR A 12 17.18 -5.77 1.44
CA THR A 12 16.77 -6.71 0.38
C THR A 12 15.27 -6.95 0.31
N LEU A 13 14.58 -6.89 1.45
CA LEU A 13 13.12 -7.03 1.50
C LEU A 13 12.38 -5.82 0.92
N LEU A 14 13.00 -4.64 0.99
CA LEU A 14 12.42 -3.38 0.53
C LEU A 14 12.74 -3.07 -0.95
N LEU A 15 13.82 -3.64 -1.50
CA LEU A 15 14.18 -3.50 -2.91
C LEU A 15 12.99 -3.69 -3.89
N PRO A 16 12.13 -4.73 -3.76
CA PRO A 16 11.01 -4.91 -4.67
C PRO A 16 10.03 -3.73 -4.70
N SER A 17 9.78 -3.11 -3.54
CA SER A 17 8.88 -1.96 -3.42
C SER A 17 9.39 -0.72 -4.17
N PHE A 18 10.71 -0.61 -4.35
CA PHE A 18 11.33 0.52 -5.04
C PHE A 18 11.48 0.34 -6.55
N PHE A 19 11.26 -0.85 -7.13
CA PHE A 19 11.42 -1.05 -8.58
C PHE A 19 10.50 -0.14 -9.40
N ARG A 20 9.23 -0.01 -9.03
CA ARG A 20 8.27 0.89 -9.72
C ARG A 20 8.73 2.35 -9.68
N VAL A 21 9.27 2.78 -8.54
CA VAL A 21 9.83 4.12 -8.36
C VAL A 21 11.06 4.31 -9.25
N GLY A 22 11.95 3.31 -9.31
CA GLY A 22 13.13 3.32 -10.18
C GLY A 22 12.77 3.48 -11.66
N ILE A 23 11.74 2.76 -12.14
CA ILE A 23 11.23 2.90 -13.52
C ILE A 23 10.74 4.32 -13.79
N PHE A 24 10.00 4.90 -12.85
CA PHE A 24 9.50 6.27 -12.99
C PHE A 24 10.64 7.31 -12.99
N VAL A 25 11.62 7.16 -12.10
CA VAL A 25 12.79 8.05 -12.04
C VAL A 25 13.60 7.97 -13.33
N HIS A 26 13.86 6.76 -13.85
CA HIS A 26 14.55 6.57 -15.12
C HIS A 26 13.78 7.20 -16.29
N PHE A 27 12.46 6.99 -16.33
CA PHE A 27 11.61 7.63 -17.34
C PHE A 27 11.70 9.16 -17.28
N LYS A 28 11.67 9.75 -16.08
CA LYS A 28 11.76 11.19 -15.91
C LYS A 28 13.14 11.76 -16.24
N ALA A 29 14.21 11.07 -15.88
CA ALA A 29 15.57 11.49 -16.18
C ALA A 29 15.87 11.50 -17.69
N ASN A 30 15.23 10.60 -18.46
CA ASN A 30 15.46 10.42 -19.89
C ASN A 30 14.20 10.72 -20.74
N GLN A 31 13.28 11.55 -20.24
CA GLN A 31 11.96 11.71 -20.84
C GLN A 31 12.03 12.19 -22.30
N ASP A 32 12.94 13.11 -22.60
CA ASP A 32 13.09 13.69 -23.95
C ASP A 32 13.56 12.63 -24.96
N PHE A 33 14.60 11.87 -24.61
CA PHE A 33 15.09 10.76 -25.42
C PHE A 33 14.02 9.69 -25.64
N ILE A 34 13.26 9.36 -24.58
CA ILE A 34 12.18 8.37 -24.65
C ILE A 34 11.07 8.88 -25.59
N ALA A 35 10.74 10.18 -25.53
CA ALA A 35 9.73 10.79 -26.38
C ALA A 35 10.15 10.80 -27.87
N GLU A 36 11.41 11.07 -28.16
CA GLU A 36 11.93 11.19 -29.54
C GLU A 36 12.22 9.84 -30.20
N VAL A 37 12.78 8.89 -29.44
CA VAL A 37 13.33 7.65 -29.99
C VAL A 37 12.43 6.44 -29.72
N LEU A 38 11.87 6.33 -28.51
CA LEU A 38 11.18 5.12 -28.03
C LEU A 38 9.65 5.21 -28.05
N CYS A 39 9.10 6.42 -28.23
CA CYS A 39 7.67 6.66 -28.29
C CYS A 39 7.09 6.16 -29.62
N ILE A 40 6.06 5.32 -29.56
CA ILE A 40 5.40 4.79 -30.75
C ILE A 40 4.47 5.82 -31.43
N ASN A 41 4.01 6.84 -30.70
CA ASN A 41 3.10 7.87 -31.21
C ASN A 41 3.84 9.17 -31.57
N LYS A 42 5.16 9.13 -31.74
CA LYS A 42 5.95 10.33 -32.04
C LYS A 42 5.58 11.01 -33.36
N ASP A 43 5.05 10.23 -34.30
CA ASP A 43 4.66 10.71 -35.64
C ASP A 43 3.24 11.29 -35.66
N GLU A 44 2.52 11.26 -34.53
CA GLU A 44 1.20 11.88 -34.37
C GLU A 44 1.34 13.31 -33.84
N PRO A 45 1.21 14.36 -34.70
CA PRO A 45 1.52 15.75 -34.35
C PRO A 45 0.58 16.37 -33.29
N LEU A 46 -0.54 15.72 -32.98
CA LEU A 46 -1.51 16.13 -31.96
C LEU A 46 -1.42 15.32 -30.66
N SER A 47 -0.46 14.39 -30.55
CA SER A 47 -0.37 13.51 -29.39
C SER A 47 0.47 14.14 -28.27
N GLU A 48 -0.17 14.51 -27.15
CA GLU A 48 0.52 14.94 -25.91
C GLU A 48 1.12 13.76 -25.11
N CYS A 49 1.58 12.71 -25.83
CA CYS A 49 2.03 11.45 -25.25
C CYS A 49 3.33 11.63 -24.48
N ASN A 50 4.32 12.34 -25.03
CA ASN A 50 5.61 12.61 -24.36
C ASN A 50 6.26 11.35 -23.75
N GLY A 51 6.20 10.21 -24.45
CA GLY A 51 6.77 8.94 -23.99
C GLY A 51 5.92 8.16 -22.96
N LYS A 52 4.73 8.62 -22.57
CA LYS A 52 3.83 7.92 -21.62
C LYS A 52 3.47 6.51 -22.07
N CYS A 53 3.38 6.26 -23.39
CA CYS A 53 3.13 4.92 -23.93
C CYS A 53 4.24 3.92 -23.56
N TYR A 54 5.50 4.36 -23.56
CA TYR A 54 6.65 3.55 -23.16
C TYR A 54 6.60 3.26 -21.65
N LEU A 55 6.33 4.29 -20.83
CA LEU A 55 6.19 4.14 -19.38
C LEU A 55 5.09 3.12 -19.03
N GLY A 56 3.92 3.23 -19.66
CA GLY A 56 2.81 2.28 -19.46
C GLY A 56 3.21 0.84 -19.77
N LYS A 57 3.92 0.61 -20.87
CA LYS A 57 4.42 -0.74 -21.22
C LYS A 57 5.43 -1.27 -20.20
N GLN A 58 6.31 -0.44 -19.67
CA GLN A 58 7.29 -0.88 -18.66
C GLN A 58 6.61 -1.24 -17.34
N LEU A 59 5.60 -0.48 -16.92
CA LEU A 59 4.82 -0.77 -15.71
C LEU A 59 4.00 -2.05 -15.85
N GLN A 60 3.34 -2.26 -16.99
CA GLN A 60 2.58 -3.49 -17.26
C GLN A 60 3.45 -4.75 -17.21
N LYS A 61 4.71 -4.68 -17.65
CA LYS A 61 5.63 -5.82 -17.53
C LYS A 61 5.92 -6.19 -16.07
N VAL A 62 6.03 -5.19 -15.19
CA VAL A 62 6.20 -5.43 -13.75
C VAL A 62 4.94 -6.07 -13.17
N ASP A 63 3.76 -5.56 -13.52
CA ASP A 63 2.48 -6.12 -13.07
C ASP A 63 2.26 -7.56 -13.55
N GLN A 64 2.65 -7.89 -14.79
CA GLN A 64 2.55 -9.25 -15.33
C GLN A 64 3.49 -10.24 -14.62
N ASN A 65 4.72 -9.81 -14.31
CA ASN A 65 5.68 -10.63 -13.57
C ASN A 65 5.25 -10.87 -12.11
N GLU A 66 4.44 -9.97 -11.53
CA GLU A 66 3.84 -10.14 -10.20
C GLU A 66 2.55 -10.99 -10.24
N GLY A 67 2.01 -11.28 -11.43
CA GLY A 67 0.63 -11.73 -11.65
C GLY A 67 0.41 -13.14 -12.21
N GLU A 68 1.43 -13.94 -12.51
CA GLU A 68 1.24 -15.30 -13.05
C GLU A 68 0.55 -16.30 -12.07
N THR A 69 0.20 -15.86 -10.85
CA THR A 69 -0.63 -16.64 -9.90
C THR A 69 -2.06 -16.13 -9.73
N ASN A 70 -2.53 -15.14 -10.48
CA ASN A 70 -3.91 -14.64 -10.35
C ASN A 70 -4.60 -14.51 -11.71
N ASP A 71 -5.31 -15.56 -12.10
CA ASP A 71 -6.24 -15.62 -13.24
C ASP A 71 -7.52 -14.78 -13.01
N PHE A 72 -7.39 -13.64 -12.33
CA PHE A 72 -8.48 -12.70 -12.11
C PHE A 72 -8.13 -11.40 -12.81
N GLN A 73 -8.36 -11.36 -14.12
CA GLN A 73 -8.42 -10.09 -14.86
C GLN A 73 -9.69 -9.36 -14.43
N PRO A 74 -9.63 -8.22 -13.71
CA PRO A 74 -10.77 -7.33 -13.61
C PRO A 74 -10.76 -6.48 -14.89
N ASN A 75 -11.71 -6.77 -15.77
CA ASN A 75 -12.09 -5.93 -16.89
C ASN A 75 -12.21 -4.46 -16.42
N PRO A 76 -11.62 -3.45 -17.08
CA PRO A 76 -11.69 -2.05 -16.66
C PRO A 76 -13.08 -1.48 -17.00
N LYS A 77 -14.11 -1.93 -16.29
CA LYS A 77 -15.29 -1.11 -16.06
C LYS A 77 -14.93 -0.23 -14.88
N THR A 78 -14.75 1.05 -15.15
CA THR A 78 -14.59 2.10 -14.16
C THR A 78 -15.81 2.10 -13.23
N GLU A 79 -15.80 1.23 -12.22
CA GLU A 79 -16.62 1.42 -11.04
C GLU A 79 -15.97 2.58 -10.28
N GLU A 80 -16.63 3.73 -10.31
CA GLU A 80 -16.29 4.83 -9.42
C GLU A 80 -16.32 4.28 -7.99
N VAL A 81 -15.14 4.01 -7.43
CA VAL A 81 -14.98 3.72 -6.01
C VAL A 81 -15.33 5.00 -5.28
N ARG A 82 -16.62 5.19 -5.00
CA ARG A 82 -17.14 6.30 -4.23
C ARG A 82 -16.71 6.05 -2.79
N PHE A 83 -15.52 6.55 -2.44
CA PHE A 83 -15.06 6.65 -1.06
C PHE A 83 -16.00 7.58 -0.30
N THR A 84 -17.04 7.02 0.33
CA THR A 84 -17.77 7.71 1.38
C THR A 84 -16.82 7.86 2.56
N LEU A 85 -16.10 8.98 2.60
CA LEU A 85 -15.34 9.39 3.76
C LEU A 85 -16.33 9.62 4.90
N PHE A 86 -16.48 8.62 5.77
CA PHE A 86 -17.17 8.82 7.03
C PHE A 86 -16.23 9.62 7.92
N THR A 87 -16.35 10.95 7.89
CA THR A 87 -15.66 11.82 8.84
C THR A 87 -16.36 11.66 10.19
N SER A 88 -16.00 10.60 10.92
CA SER A 88 -16.31 10.52 12.34
C SER A 88 -15.38 11.49 13.07
N THR A 89 -15.97 12.42 13.83
CA THR A 89 -15.27 13.36 14.69
C THR A 89 -14.23 12.62 15.53
N GLN A 90 -12.96 12.88 15.24
CA GLN A 90 -11.85 12.29 15.98
C GLN A 90 -11.96 12.71 17.45
N PRO A 91 -11.97 11.79 18.43
CA PRO A 91 -11.73 12.21 19.81
C PRO A 91 -10.32 12.81 19.86
N LYS A 92 -10.17 13.96 20.50
CA LYS A 92 -8.89 14.67 20.63
C LYS A 92 -7.80 13.70 21.09
N LEU A 93 -6.87 13.40 20.20
CA LEU A 93 -5.70 12.57 20.50
C LEU A 93 -4.79 13.39 21.42
N THR A 94 -4.98 13.25 22.73
CA THR A 94 -4.04 13.77 23.72
C THR A 94 -2.91 12.77 23.83
N PHE A 95 -1.79 13.11 23.20
CA PHE A 95 -0.58 12.31 23.23
C PHE A 95 0.10 12.52 24.58
N TRP A 96 -0.30 11.73 25.58
CA TRP A 96 0.48 11.63 26.80
C TRP A 96 1.77 10.91 26.44
N LEU A 97 2.90 11.61 26.52
CA LEU A 97 4.22 11.02 26.48
C LEU A 97 4.31 10.03 27.64
N LEU A 98 4.03 8.75 27.37
CA LEU A 98 4.30 7.67 28.29
C LEU A 98 5.82 7.63 28.47
N LYS A 99 6.29 8.23 29.56
CA LYS A 99 7.63 7.97 30.07
C LYS A 99 7.64 6.50 30.48
N MET A 100 8.17 5.65 29.61
CA MET A 100 8.35 4.23 29.88
C MET A 100 9.47 4.12 30.93
N GLU A 101 9.09 4.12 32.21
CA GLU A 101 9.96 3.67 33.29
C GLU A 101 10.13 2.15 33.12
N LYS A 102 11.37 1.70 32.91
CA LYS A 102 11.69 0.30 32.63
C LYS A 102 11.32 -0.56 33.85
N PRO A 103 10.43 -1.58 33.75
CA PRO A 103 10.13 -2.43 34.88
C PRO A 103 11.32 -3.37 35.11
N GLN A 104 12.07 -3.12 36.18
CA GLN A 104 13.12 -4.04 36.64
C GLN A 104 12.54 -4.89 37.77
N ASN A 105 11.69 -5.86 37.44
CA ASN A 105 11.32 -6.92 38.38
C ASN A 105 10.91 -8.20 37.65
N PRO A 106 11.64 -9.32 37.84
CA PRO A 106 11.37 -10.59 37.15
C PRO A 106 10.26 -11.43 37.80
N PHE A 107 9.46 -10.88 38.72
CA PHE A 107 8.56 -11.66 39.61
C PHE A 107 7.05 -11.58 39.32
N LEU A 108 6.60 -10.89 38.26
CA LEU A 108 5.17 -10.91 37.88
C LEU A 108 4.93 -11.89 36.72
N GLN A 109 5.31 -13.15 36.93
CA GLN A 109 4.84 -14.28 36.13
C GLN A 109 3.52 -14.79 36.71
N ASN A 110 2.38 -14.16 36.36
CA ASN A 110 1.07 -14.81 36.42
C ASN A 110 0.04 -14.01 35.62
N PRO A 111 -0.41 -14.48 34.45
CA PRO A 111 -1.49 -13.86 33.72
C PRO A 111 -2.82 -14.42 34.23
N THR A 112 -3.38 -13.87 35.30
CA THR A 112 -4.82 -14.06 35.54
C THR A 112 -5.55 -13.15 34.59
N TYR A 113 -5.79 -13.69 33.40
CA TYR A 113 -6.70 -13.15 32.39
C TYR A 113 -7.90 -12.48 33.08
N ASN A 114 -8.22 -11.26 32.70
CA ASN A 114 -9.45 -10.62 33.13
C ASN A 114 -10.20 -10.21 31.85
N PHE A 115 -10.95 -11.17 31.32
CA PHE A 115 -11.86 -10.92 30.22
C PHE A 115 -13.05 -10.17 30.81
N LEU A 116 -13.03 -8.84 30.74
CA LEU A 116 -14.23 -8.05 30.95
C LEU A 116 -15.17 -8.35 29.79
N HIS A 117 -16.04 -9.35 29.99
CA HIS A 117 -17.08 -9.73 29.06
C HIS A 117 -18.05 -8.53 28.96
N TYR A 118 -17.88 -7.69 27.94
CA TYR A 118 -18.82 -6.61 27.64
C TYR A 118 -20.09 -7.27 27.09
N GLY A 119 -21.02 -7.58 27.99
CA GLY A 119 -22.32 -8.14 27.66
C GLY A 119 -23.21 -7.09 27.02
N GLY A 120 -23.19 -7.02 25.69
CA GLY A 120 -24.31 -6.44 24.94
C GLY A 120 -23.93 -5.34 23.97
N ILE A 121 -23.43 -5.70 22.79
CA ILE A 121 -23.54 -4.85 21.60
C ILE A 121 -23.76 -5.75 20.38
N PHE A 122 -24.76 -6.64 20.38
CA PHE A 122 -25.38 -7.19 19.17
C PHE A 122 -26.60 -8.04 19.56
N LYS A 123 -27.81 -7.55 19.28
CA LYS A 123 -29.01 -8.39 19.15
C LYS A 123 -29.54 -8.17 17.73
N PRO A 124 -29.78 -9.20 16.92
CA PRO A 124 -30.43 -9.03 15.62
C PRO A 124 -31.89 -8.57 15.80
N PRO A 125 -32.48 -7.84 14.83
CA PRO A 125 -33.87 -7.43 14.89
C PRO A 125 -34.78 -8.67 14.80
N GLN A 126 -35.70 -8.82 15.75
CA GLN A 126 -36.79 -9.79 15.62
C GLN A 126 -37.86 -9.17 14.72
N PHE A 127 -37.92 -9.61 13.47
CA PHE A 127 -39.03 -9.28 12.59
C PHE A 127 -40.32 -9.86 13.21
N LEU A 128 -41.26 -8.98 13.56
CA LEU A 128 -42.64 -9.37 13.85
C LEU A 128 -43.24 -9.94 12.58
N VAL A 129 -43.40 -11.26 12.53
CA VAL A 129 -44.29 -11.91 11.58
C VAL A 129 -45.71 -11.61 12.06
N VAL A 130 -46.42 -10.78 11.29
CA VAL A 130 -47.87 -10.59 11.37
C VAL A 130 -48.56 -11.79 10.72
#